data_AF-A0A2P5M2V9-F1
#
_entry.id   AF-A0A2P5M2V9-F1
#
_cell.length_a   1.000
_cell.length_b   1.000
_cell.length_c   1.000
_cell.angle_alpha   90.00
_cell.angle_beta   90.00
_cell.angle_gamma   90.00
#
_symmetry.space_group_name_H-M   'P 1'
#
loop_
_entity.id
_entity.type
_entity.pdbx_description
1 polymer ?
#
loop_
_entity_poly.entity_id
_entity_poly.type
_entity_poly.pdbx_seq_one_letter_code
_entity_poly.pdbx_strand_id
1 'polypeptide(L)' 'AYSLRGGQVFVSTHSPDFLNATQLDEVFWLVKQNGYTQIKRASQDEQIAAYMKDGDQMGYLWKQGFFDGVDPE' A
#
# COMPACT_ATOMS: atom_id res chain seq x y z
N ALA A 1 7.97 -2.68 21.59
CA ALA A 1 6.64 -3.32 21.72
C ALA A 1 5.63 -2.33 22.30
N TYR A 2 5.00 -1.53 21.43
CA TYR A 2 3.88 -0.64 21.73
C TYR A 2 2.62 -1.12 20.98
N SER A 3 2.78 -1.48 19.70
CA SER A 3 1.74 -2.07 18.85
C SER A 3 1.15 -3.39 19.37
N LEU A 4 1.98 -4.29 19.93
CA LEU A 4 1.54 -5.58 20.48
C LEU A 4 0.62 -5.48 21.71
N ARG A 5 0.45 -4.29 22.29
CA ARG A 5 -0.51 -4.03 23.39
C ARG A 5 -1.86 -3.50 22.89
N GLY A 6 -2.13 -3.58 21.59
CA GLY A 6 -3.33 -3.02 20.95
C GLY A 6 -3.17 -1.57 20.50
N GLY A 7 -1.93 -1.09 20.30
CA GLY A 7 -1.68 0.26 19.81
C GLY A 7 -1.82 0.36 18.29
N GLN A 8 -2.59 1.32 17.80
CA GLN A 8 -2.66 1.67 16.37
C GLN A 8 -1.54 2.66 16.02
N VAL A 9 -0.84 2.42 14.92
CA VAL A 9 0.20 3.31 14.41
C VAL A 9 -0.08 3.58 12.95
N PHE A 10 0.05 4.84 12.55
CA PHE A 10 0.06 5.24 11.14
C PHE A 10 1.51 5.52 10.73
N VAL A 11 1.95 4.90 9.64
CA VAL A 11 3.31 5.05 9.10
C VAL A 11 3.20 5.50 7.64
N SER A 12 3.80 6.64 7.32
CA SER A 12 4.03 7.05 5.93
C SER A 12 5.42 6.58 5.51
N THR A 13 5.54 5.87 4.39
CA THR A 13 6.81 5.33 3.90
C THR A 13 6.83 5.34 2.38
N HIS A 14 8.01 5.55 1.81
CA HIS A 14 8.31 5.29 0.40
C HIS A 14 9.26 4.09 0.26
N SER A 15 9.38 3.26 1.30
CA SER A 15 10.22 2.06 1.27
C SER A 15 9.43 0.86 0.77
N PRO A 16 9.82 0.26 -0.38
CA PRO A 16 9.19 -0.95 -0.91
C PRO A 16 9.40 -2.13 0.05
N ASP A 17 10.55 -2.18 0.74
CA ASP A 17 10.86 -3.26 1.67
C ASP A 17 9.95 -3.21 2.90
N PHE A 18 9.54 -2.01 3.33
CA PHE A 18 8.53 -1.87 4.38
C PHE A 18 7.16 -2.34 3.89
N LEU A 19 6.77 -1.95 2.67
CA LEU A 19 5.50 -2.40 2.09
C LEU A 19 5.42 -3.94 2.00
N ASN A 20 6.52 -4.62 1.67
CA ASN A 20 6.57 -6.10 1.63
C ASN A 20 6.22 -6.78 2.96
N ALA A 21 6.32 -6.07 4.10
CA ALA A 21 5.95 -6.58 5.41
C ALA A 21 4.49 -6.30 5.80
N THR A 22 3.72 -5.61 4.97
CA THR A 22 2.33 -5.22 5.24
C THR A 22 1.32 -6.18 4.59
N GLN A 23 0.13 -6.25 5.17
CA GLN A 23 -1.00 -7.00 4.61
C GLN A 23 -1.86 -6.13 3.69
N LEU A 24 -2.62 -6.78 2.81
CA LEU A 24 -3.52 -6.13 1.84
C LEU A 24 -4.47 -5.09 2.47
N ASP A 25 -4.97 -5.37 3.66
CA ASP A 25 -5.92 -4.52 4.37
C ASP A 25 -5.30 -3.33 5.11
N GLU A 26 -3.97 -3.29 5.22
CA GLU A 26 -3.20 -2.32 6.01
C GLU A 26 -2.65 -1.17 5.16
N VAL A 27 -2.71 -1.28 3.83
CA VAL A 27 -2.08 -0.33 2.91
C VAL A 27 -3.10 0.61 2.29
N PHE A 28 -2.75 1.89 2.36
CA PHE A 28 -3.43 2.98 1.67
C PHE A 28 -2.39 3.78 0.90
N TRP A 29 -2.76 4.28 -0.28
CA TRP A 29 -1.96 5.29 -0.97
C TRP A 29 -2.80 6.52 -1.29
N LEU A 30 -2.09 7.64 -1.41
CA LEU A 30 -2.68 8.96 -1.56
C LEU A 30 -2.39 9.47 -2.97
N VAL A 31 -3.43 9.66 -3.77
CA VAL A 31 -3.33 10.15 -5.14
C VAL A 31 -3.82 11.59 -5.19
N LYS A 32 -3.08 12.48 -5.86
CA LYS A 32 -3.54 13.85 -6.13
C LYS A 32 -4.35 13.89 -7.42
N GLN A 33 -5.63 14.22 -7.34
CA GLN A 33 -6.50 14.42 -8.50
C GLN A 33 -7.20 15.79 -8.40
N ASN A 34 -7.08 16.61 -9.45
CA ASN A 34 -7.71 17.93 -9.53
C ASN A 34 -7.43 18.86 -8.33
N GLY A 35 -6.23 18.76 -7.74
CA GLY A 35 -5.84 19.56 -6.56
C GLY A 35 -6.32 18.99 -5.21
N TYR A 36 -7.04 17.87 -5.22
CA TYR A 36 -7.53 17.19 -4.02
C TYR A 36 -6.85 15.83 -3.84
N THR A 37 -6.74 15.36 -2.59
CA THR A 37 -6.23 14.03 -2.27
C THR A 37 -7.37 13.01 -2.30
N GLN A 38 -7.15 11.91 -3.00
CA GLN A 38 -7.96 10.71 -2.90
C GLN A 38 -7.16 9.63 -2.19
N ILE A 39 -7.84 8.91 -1.30
CA ILE A 39 -7.26 7.80 -0.55
C ILE A 39 -7.75 6.52 -1.23
N LYS A 40 -6.83 5.70 -1.69
CA LYS A 40 -7.13 4.36 -2.22
C LYS A 40 -6.64 3.31 -1.22
N ARG A 41 -7.44 2.26 -1.02
CA ARG A 41 -7.09 1.13 -0.14
C ARG A 41 -6.71 -0.06 -1.00
N ALA A 42 -5.60 -0.72 -0.69
CA ALA A 42 -5.10 -1.86 -1.48
C ALA A 42 -6.10 -3.02 -1.56
N SER A 43 -6.83 -3.31 -0.48
CA SER A 43 -7.87 -4.35 -0.50
C SER A 43 -9.10 -4.03 -1.36
N GLN A 44 -9.24 -2.81 -1.88
CA GLN A 44 -10.33 -2.45 -2.80
C GLN A 44 -9.92 -2.50 -4.27
N ASP A 45 -8.65 -2.73 -4.56
CA ASP A 45 -8.15 -2.90 -5.91
C ASP A 45 -8.13 -4.39 -6.27
N GLU A 46 -8.98 -4.80 -7.21
CA GLU A 46 -9.16 -6.21 -7.58
C GLU A 46 -7.86 -6.82 -8.12
N GLN A 47 -7.04 -6.03 -8.82
CA GLN A 47 -5.81 -6.50 -9.43
C GLN A 47 -4.72 -6.70 -8.37
N ILE A 48 -4.52 -5.73 -7.48
CA ILE A 48 -3.57 -5.86 -6.36
C ILE A 48 -3.98 -7.02 -5.44
N ALA A 49 -5.27 -7.15 -5.14
CA ALA A 49 -5.79 -8.24 -4.31
C ALA A 49 -5.54 -9.62 -4.95
N ALA A 50 -5.70 -9.74 -6.27
CA ALA A 50 -5.42 -10.97 -7.00
C ALA A 50 -3.93 -11.34 -6.94
N TYR A 51 -3.02 -10.39 -7.20
CA TYR A 51 -1.59 -10.67 -7.18
C TYR A 51 -1.07 -11.02 -5.78
N MET A 52 -1.52 -10.30 -4.75
CA MET A 52 -1.16 -10.66 -3.37
C MET A 52 -1.66 -12.06 -2.98
N LYS A 53 -2.82 -12.47 -3.50
CA LYS A 53 -3.35 -13.83 -3.29
C LYS A 53 -2.49 -14.89 -3.99
N ASP A 54 -1.92 -14.55 -5.14
CA ASP A 54 -1.03 -15.43 -5.92
C ASP A 54 0.42 -15.47 -5.38
N GLY A 55 0.72 -14.67 -4.34
CA GLY A 55 1.98 -14.69 -3.60
C GLY A 55 2.92 -13.52 -3.87
N ASP A 56 2.49 -12.52 -4.64
CA ASP A 56 3.26 -11.29 -4.83
C ASP A 56 3.34 -10.45 -3.55
N GLN A 57 4.37 -9.61 -3.49
CA GLN A 57 4.59 -8.71 -2.35
C GLN A 57 4.26 -7.26 -2.72
N MET A 58 3.70 -6.54 -1.76
CA MET A 58 3.17 -5.19 -1.95
C MET A 58 4.20 -4.20 -2.52
N GLY A 59 5.44 -4.23 -2.02
CA GLY A 59 6.51 -3.37 -2.49
C GLY A 59 6.98 -3.70 -3.91
N TYR A 60 6.84 -4.95 -4.36
CA TYR A 60 7.07 -5.31 -5.76
C TYR A 60 5.97 -4.76 -6.65
N LEU A 61 4.71 -4.92 -6.24
CA LEU A 61 3.57 -4.39 -6.98
C LEU A 61 3.66 -2.86 -7.12
N TRP A 62 4.11 -2.17 -6.08
CA TRP A 62 4.37 -0.74 -6.12
C TRP A 62 5.49 -0.37 -7.10
N LYS A 63 6.63 -1.08 -7.06
CA LYS A 63 7.74 -0.88 -8.00
C LYS A 63 7.37 -1.15 -9.46
N GLN A 64 6.41 -2.05 -9.70
CA GLN A 64 5.93 -2.41 -11.03
C GLN A 64 4.88 -1.41 -11.57
N GLY A 65 4.49 -0.42 -10.76
CA GLY A 65 3.54 0.61 -11.16
C GLY A 65 2.07 0.16 -11.11
N PHE A 66 1.74 -0.86 -10.31
CA PHE A 66 0.33 -1.24 -10.09
C PHE A 66 -0.43 -0.26 -9.20
N PHE A 67 0.25 0.73 -8.62
CA PHE A 67 -0.36 1.72 -7.76
C PHE A 67 -0.57 3.01 -8.55
N ASP A 68 -1.69 3.06 -9.27
CA ASP A 68 -2.04 4.18 -10.13
C ASP A 68 -1.85 5.54 -9.45
N GLY A 69 -0.98 6.35 -10.05
CA GLY A 69 -0.73 7.75 -9.67
C GLY A 69 0.24 7.96 -8.52
N VAL A 70 0.96 6.92 -8.08
CA VAL A 70 2.01 7.02 -7.03
C VAL A 70 3.26 6.21 -7.36
N ASP A 71 3.61 6.08 -8.64
CA ASP A 71 4.79 5.34 -9.07
C ASP A 71 6.08 5.88 -8.42
N PRO A 72 7.01 5.01 -8.01
CA PRO A 72 8.29 5.43 -7.46
C PRO A 72 9.19 5.99 -8.58
N GLU A 73 9.61 7.26 -8.46
CA GLU A 73 10.71 7.85 -9.25
C GLU A 73 12.09 7.39 -8.77
#